data_AF-A0A0S8IT28-F1
#
_entry.id   AF-A0A0S8IT28-F1
#
_cell.length_a   1.000
_cell.length_b   1.000
_cell.length_c   1.000
_cell.angle_alpha   90.00
_cell.angle_beta   90.00
_cell.angle_gamma   90.00
#
_symmetry.space_group_name_H-M   'P 1'
#
loop_
_entity.id
_entity.type
_entity.pdbx_description
1 polymer ?
#
loop_
_entity_poly.entity_id
_entity_poly.type
_entity_poly.pdbx_seq_one_letter_code
_entity_poly.pdbx_strand_id
1 'polypeptide(L)'
;MSLSLYRIAHGHSYKGFTLVELAITMAIIGLLTVSIVGLYAAVGKRQREVNTKKEMESIREALLGYYRTYLVLPSPASGYRVPINDLDLPPTVQMDEIYTEKYYAYVATNDGSPLSELKVDGQSIGNTAVVLISSGINLKFDESNSDLTDGEYTQEGTTDEFDDILIYLSANELASAIAWRREIEEEVAVLNRAAQILAENDDDGDGFVDEDSTDASGNSDSMTNWNLVTGVQSLVNAGLISNPDHIVDPWGIEYNWDSFGHEFYSAGPNKTDEGCGGDDICP
;
A
#
# COMPACT_ATOMS: atom_id res chain seq x y z
N MET A 1 -63.62 42.42 67.03
CA MET A 1 -63.44 42.36 65.57
C MET A 1 -62.66 41.09 65.28
N SER A 2 -63.31 39.95 64.99
CA SER A 2 -64.04 39.57 63.77
C SER A 2 -63.13 39.48 62.53
N LEU A 3 -62.86 38.21 62.16
CA LEU A 3 -62.60 37.63 60.83
C LEU A 3 -61.36 38.16 60.08
N SER A 4 -60.54 37.34 59.41
CA SER A 4 -60.99 36.61 58.23
C SER A 4 -59.88 35.72 57.65
N LEU A 5 -60.20 34.43 57.56
CA LEU A 5 -59.98 33.48 56.46
C LEU A 5 -58.56 33.22 55.90
N TYR A 6 -58.03 32.10 56.40
CA TYR A 6 -57.26 31.07 55.69
C TYR A 6 -57.48 31.02 54.16
N ARG A 7 -56.38 31.11 53.41
CA ARG A 7 -56.34 30.75 51.99
C ARG A 7 -55.82 29.31 51.86
N ILE A 8 -56.66 28.47 51.27
CA ILE A 8 -56.49 27.02 51.12
C ILE A 8 -55.30 26.71 50.19
N ALA A 9 -54.27 26.04 50.71
CA ALA A 9 -53.28 25.36 49.89
C ALA A 9 -53.91 24.11 49.28
N HIS A 10 -54.00 24.04 47.94
CA HIS A 10 -54.43 22.84 47.24
C HIS A 10 -53.35 21.77 47.36
N GLY A 11 -53.57 20.80 48.27
CA GLY A 11 -52.80 19.57 48.31
C GLY A 11 -53.09 18.75 47.06
N HIS A 12 -52.15 18.70 46.11
CA HIS A 12 -52.20 17.71 45.04
C HIS A 12 -52.10 16.31 45.65
N SER A 13 -53.18 15.54 45.49
CA SER A 13 -53.20 14.13 45.86
C SER A 13 -52.28 13.38 44.90
N TYR A 14 -51.05 13.14 45.33
CA TYR A 14 -50.10 12.31 44.60
C TYR A 14 -50.66 10.90 44.56
N LYS A 15 -51.17 10.49 43.40
CA LYS A 15 -51.50 9.09 43.13
C LYS A 15 -50.19 8.32 43.18
N GLY A 16 -49.97 7.58 44.27
CA GLY A 16 -48.82 6.69 44.39
C GLY A 16 -48.88 5.62 43.31
N PHE A 17 -47.71 5.22 42.79
CA PHE A 17 -47.58 4.11 41.86
C PHE A 17 -48.14 2.83 42.48
N THR A 18 -48.95 2.11 41.72
CA THR A 18 -49.47 0.82 42.19
C THR A 18 -48.34 -0.21 42.14
N LEU A 19 -48.32 -1.12 43.12
CA LEU A 19 -47.31 -2.20 43.16
C LEU A 19 -47.34 -3.05 41.87
N VAL A 20 -48.54 -3.23 41.30
CA VAL A 20 -48.76 -3.93 40.03
C VAL A 20 -48.10 -3.20 38.86
N GLU A 21 -48.23 -1.88 38.79
CA GLU A 21 -47.62 -1.07 37.72
C GLU A 21 -46.10 -1.17 37.74
N LEU A 22 -45.49 -1.15 38.94
CA LEU A 22 -44.05 -1.33 39.11
C LEU A 22 -43.59 -2.76 38.76
N ALA A 23 -44.40 -3.78 39.08
CA ALA A 23 -44.10 -5.16 38.71
C ALA A 23 -44.12 -5.36 37.18
N ILE A 24 -45.08 -4.75 36.48
CA ILE A 24 -45.18 -4.81 35.02
C ILE A 24 -44.00 -4.08 34.36
N THR A 25 -43.61 -2.90 34.86
CA THR A 25 -42.47 -2.18 34.28
C THR A 25 -41.15 -2.92 34.47
N MET A 26 -40.91 -3.52 35.64
CA MET A 26 -39.74 -4.39 35.85
C MET A 26 -39.74 -5.61 34.94
N ALA A 27 -40.90 -6.24 34.71
CA ALA A 27 -41.01 -7.37 33.80
C ALA A 27 -40.66 -6.97 32.36
N ILE A 28 -41.14 -5.81 31.88
CA ILE A 28 -40.84 -5.29 30.54
C ILE A 28 -39.34 -4.94 30.42
N ILE A 29 -38.76 -4.26 31.41
CA ILE A 29 -37.33 -3.92 31.40
C ILE A 29 -36.47 -5.18 31.40
N GLY A 30 -36.82 -6.19 32.20
CA GLY A 30 -36.11 -7.47 32.22
C GLY A 30 -36.11 -8.14 30.84
N LEU A 31 -37.26 -8.17 30.16
CA LEU A 31 -37.39 -8.75 28.82
C LEU A 31 -36.60 -7.97 27.76
N LEU A 32 -36.62 -6.64 27.81
CA LEU A 32 -35.85 -5.79 26.89
C LEU A 32 -34.33 -5.94 27.11
N THR A 33 -33.90 -6.04 28.36
CA THR A 33 -32.46 -6.13 28.69
C THR A 33 -31.84 -7.41 28.13
N VAL A 34 -32.52 -8.55 28.26
CA VAL A 34 -32.03 -9.83 27.70
C VAL A 34 -31.89 -9.78 26.18
N SER A 35 -32.81 -9.09 25.50
CA SER A 35 -32.79 -8.97 24.03
C SER A 35 -31.62 -8.12 23.51
N ILE A 36 -31.23 -7.07 24.25
CA ILE A 36 -30.17 -6.13 23.83
C ILE A 36 -28.77 -6.76 23.93
N VAL A 37 -28.52 -7.61 24.93
CA VAL A 37 -27.19 -8.20 25.18
C VAL A 37 -26.71 -9.06 24.02
N GLY A 38 -27.60 -9.89 23.43
CA GLY A 38 -27.25 -10.74 22.29
C GLY A 38 -26.88 -9.94 21.04
N LEU A 39 -27.61 -8.84 20.77
CA LEU A 39 -27.31 -7.96 19.65
C LEU A 39 -25.96 -7.25 19.83
N TYR A 40 -25.67 -6.78 21.05
CA TYR A 40 -24.42 -6.09 21.34
C TYR A 40 -23.20 -7.00 21.14
N ALA A 41 -23.29 -8.27 21.56
CA ALA A 41 -22.22 -9.25 21.36
C ALA A 41 -21.96 -9.51 19.86
N ALA A 42 -23.02 -9.67 19.06
CA ALA A 42 -22.90 -9.90 17.61
C ALA A 42 -22.33 -8.68 16.87
N VAL A 43 -22.74 -7.47 17.23
CA VAL A 43 -22.21 -6.22 16.65
C VAL A 43 -20.75 -6.01 17.05
N GLY A 44 -20.40 -6.29 18.31
CA GLY A 44 -19.02 -6.22 18.80
C GLY A 44 -18.09 -7.17 18.04
N LYS A 45 -18.52 -8.42 17.80
CA LYS A 45 -17.79 -9.40 16.97
C LYS A 45 -17.51 -8.86 15.57
N ARG A 46 -18.54 -8.38 14.85
CA ARG A 46 -18.36 -7.84 13.49
C ARG A 46 -17.48 -6.59 13.43
N GLN A 47 -17.62 -5.69 14.40
CA GLN A 47 -16.80 -4.47 14.43
C GLN A 47 -15.32 -4.80 14.57
N ARG A 48 -15.01 -5.82 15.37
CA ARG A 48 -13.64 -6.30 15.57
C ARG A 48 -13.06 -6.92 14.30
N GLU A 49 -13.79 -7.82 13.63
CA GLU A 49 -13.37 -8.38 12.34
C GLU A 49 -13.06 -7.28 11.30
N VAL A 50 -13.90 -6.24 11.25
CA VAL A 50 -13.70 -5.10 10.36
C VAL A 50 -12.45 -4.30 10.73
N ASN A 51 -12.19 -4.08 12.03
CA ASN A 51 -10.99 -3.41 12.51
C ASN A 51 -9.73 -4.22 12.18
N THR A 52 -9.70 -5.51 12.50
CA THR A 52 -8.60 -6.42 12.20
C THR A 52 -8.31 -6.44 10.70
N LYS A 53 -9.34 -6.56 9.86
CA LYS A 53 -9.16 -6.48 8.40
C LYS A 53 -8.56 -5.15 7.97
N LYS A 54 -9.03 -4.02 8.52
CA LYS A 54 -8.50 -2.70 8.20
C LYS A 54 -7.01 -2.56 8.59
N GLU A 55 -6.61 -3.12 9.73
CA GLU A 55 -5.20 -3.14 10.14
C GLU A 55 -4.35 -4.03 9.22
N MET A 56 -4.85 -5.22 8.87
CA MET A 56 -4.18 -6.11 7.93
C MET A 56 -4.01 -5.47 6.54
N GLU A 57 -5.00 -4.71 6.06
CA GLU A 57 -4.87 -3.92 4.83
C GLU A 57 -3.80 -2.83 4.97
N SER A 58 -3.69 -2.18 6.13
CA SER A 58 -2.61 -1.21 6.38
C SER A 58 -1.22 -1.88 6.33
N ILE A 59 -1.08 -3.10 6.85
CA ILE A 59 0.15 -3.88 6.76
C ILE A 59 0.43 -4.27 5.29
N ARG A 60 -0.60 -4.70 4.56
CA ARG A 60 -0.52 -5.04 3.13
C ARG A 60 0.00 -3.86 2.30
N GLU A 61 -0.52 -2.66 2.52
CA GLU A 61 -0.05 -1.45 1.82
C GLU A 61 1.40 -1.10 2.18
N ALA A 62 1.80 -1.25 3.45
CA ALA A 62 3.19 -1.06 3.86
C ALA A 62 4.13 -2.09 3.20
N LEU A 63 3.70 -3.34 3.07
CA LEU A 63 4.45 -4.39 2.36
C LEU A 63 4.61 -4.09 0.88
N LEU A 64 3.55 -3.62 0.22
CA LEU A 64 3.63 -3.17 -1.18
C LEU A 64 4.59 -1.99 -1.34
N GLY A 65 4.55 -1.02 -0.43
CA GLY A 65 5.50 0.10 -0.39
C GLY A 65 6.94 -0.38 -0.26
N TYR A 66 7.21 -1.25 0.72
CA TYR A 66 8.53 -1.84 0.93
C TYR A 66 9.03 -2.60 -0.31
N TYR A 67 8.18 -3.45 -0.89
CA TYR A 67 8.54 -4.23 -2.08
C TYR A 67 8.84 -3.33 -3.28
N ARG A 68 8.12 -2.22 -3.47
CA ARG A 68 8.41 -1.25 -4.54
C ARG A 68 9.78 -0.61 -4.39
N THR A 69 10.22 -0.35 -3.16
CA THR A 69 11.51 0.30 -2.88
C THR A 69 12.68 -0.68 -2.98
N TYR A 70 12.54 -1.88 -2.39
CA TYR A 70 13.66 -2.81 -2.22
C TYR A 70 13.63 -4.02 -3.17
N LEU A 71 12.54 -4.20 -3.93
CA LEU A 71 12.29 -5.35 -4.81
C LEU A 71 12.40 -6.72 -4.11
N VAL A 72 12.30 -6.72 -2.78
CA VAL A 72 12.34 -7.91 -1.94
C VAL A 72 11.31 -7.75 -0.84
N LEU A 73 10.62 -8.83 -0.48
CA LEU A 73 9.76 -8.83 0.69
C LEU A 73 10.63 -8.85 1.96
N PRO A 74 10.24 -8.16 3.04
CA PRO A 74 11.01 -8.20 4.28
C PRO A 74 10.96 -9.63 4.86
N SER A 75 12.05 -10.03 5.50
CA SER A 75 12.09 -11.34 6.15
C SER A 75 11.16 -11.36 7.37
N PRO A 76 10.49 -12.49 7.67
CA PRO A 76 9.69 -12.61 8.88
C PRO A 76 10.56 -12.33 10.12
N ALA A 77 10.04 -11.55 11.05
CA ALA A 77 10.64 -11.48 12.38
C ALA A 77 10.44 -12.82 13.12
N SER A 78 11.21 -13.05 14.19
CA SER A 78 11.21 -14.33 14.90
C SER A 78 9.81 -14.82 15.27
N GLY A 79 9.47 -16.04 14.85
CA GLY A 79 8.17 -16.65 15.11
C GLY A 79 7.05 -16.13 14.20
N TYR A 80 7.33 -15.94 12.90
CA TYR A 80 6.37 -15.49 11.89
C TYR A 80 5.71 -14.16 12.23
N ARG A 81 6.48 -13.21 12.79
CA ARG A 81 5.95 -11.90 13.15
C ARG A 81 6.13 -10.90 12.02
N VAL A 82 5.17 -9.99 11.91
CA VAL A 82 5.26 -8.84 11.00
C VAL A 82 6.52 -8.02 11.34
N PRO A 83 7.40 -7.75 10.36
CA PRO A 83 8.65 -7.01 10.57
C PRO A 83 8.38 -5.50 10.67
N ILE A 84 7.81 -5.04 11.80
CA ILE A 84 7.35 -3.65 11.96
C ILE A 84 8.43 -2.59 11.78
N ASN A 85 9.69 -2.91 12.13
CA ASN A 85 10.80 -1.96 12.01
C ASN A 85 11.16 -1.72 10.55
N ASP A 86 11.07 -2.77 9.72
CA ASP A 86 11.36 -2.68 8.29
C ASP A 86 10.22 -1.98 7.54
N LEU A 87 8.99 -2.14 8.03
CA LEU A 87 7.78 -1.57 7.44
C LEU A 87 7.40 -0.17 7.97
N ASP A 88 8.19 0.40 8.88
CA ASP A 88 7.89 1.65 9.59
C ASP A 88 6.46 1.69 10.18
N LEU A 89 6.02 0.54 10.71
CA LEU A 89 4.68 0.40 11.29
C LEU A 89 4.69 0.75 12.78
N PRO A 90 3.63 1.39 13.31
CA PRO A 90 3.55 1.65 14.73
C PRO A 90 3.49 0.32 15.51
N PRO A 91 4.10 0.24 16.71
CA PRO A 91 4.13 -1.00 17.50
C PRO A 91 2.76 -1.59 17.83
N THR A 92 1.70 -0.76 17.81
CA THR A 92 0.32 -1.17 18.03
C THR A 92 -0.15 -2.20 17.00
N VAL A 93 0.39 -2.19 15.79
CA VAL A 93 0.01 -3.08 14.69
C VAL A 93 0.47 -4.53 14.92
N GLN A 94 1.34 -4.78 15.91
CA GLN A 94 1.70 -6.15 16.28
C GLN A 94 0.65 -6.86 17.13
N MET A 95 -0.27 -6.12 17.74
CA MET A 95 -1.24 -6.69 18.66
C MET A 95 -2.61 -6.58 18.03
N ASP A 96 -3.32 -7.71 17.95
CA ASP A 96 -4.75 -7.66 17.64
C ASP A 96 -5.48 -6.91 18.78
N GLU A 97 -6.25 -5.87 18.45
CA GLU A 97 -7.07 -5.11 19.41
C GLU A 97 -7.94 -6.02 20.29
N ILE A 98 -8.30 -7.20 19.79
CA ILE A 98 -9.20 -8.12 20.46
C ILE A 98 -8.51 -8.84 21.62
N TYR A 99 -7.23 -9.16 21.48
CA TYR A 99 -6.52 -10.02 22.41
C TYR A 99 -5.07 -9.56 22.56
N THR A 100 -4.79 -8.97 23.71
CA THR A 100 -3.52 -8.42 24.20
C THR A 100 -2.26 -9.30 24.06
N GLU A 101 -2.33 -10.48 23.45
CA GLU A 101 -1.26 -11.48 23.45
C GLU A 101 -0.98 -12.17 22.09
N LYS A 102 -1.74 -11.95 21.01
CA LYS A 102 -1.46 -12.61 19.71
C LYS A 102 -1.22 -11.66 18.55
N TYR A 103 -0.23 -12.08 17.75
CA TYR A 103 0.34 -11.38 16.60
C TYR A 103 -0.28 -11.89 15.31
N TYR A 104 -0.38 -11.03 14.30
CA TYR A 104 -0.55 -11.47 12.92
C TYR A 104 0.59 -12.41 12.54
N ALA A 105 0.26 -13.58 11.99
CA ALA A 105 1.25 -14.47 11.39
C ALA A 105 1.63 -13.93 10.02
N TYR A 106 2.92 -13.76 9.80
CA TYR A 106 3.54 -13.27 8.57
C TYR A 106 4.41 -14.37 7.99
N VAL A 107 4.05 -14.86 6.81
CA VAL A 107 4.81 -15.88 6.09
C VAL A 107 5.09 -15.38 4.68
N ALA A 108 6.36 -15.38 4.28
CA ALA A 108 6.80 -14.94 2.96
C ALA A 108 7.71 -15.98 2.31
N THR A 109 7.70 -16.03 0.98
CA THR A 109 8.61 -16.85 0.15
C THR A 109 9.65 -15.96 -0.52
N ASN A 110 10.52 -15.35 0.28
CA ASN A 110 11.65 -14.56 -0.20
C ASN A 110 12.98 -15.32 -0.04
N ASP A 111 14.08 -14.71 -0.47
CA ASP A 111 15.43 -15.26 -0.30
C ASP A 111 15.71 -15.58 1.18
N GLY A 112 15.81 -16.88 1.49
CA GLY A 112 16.03 -17.38 2.85
C GLY A 112 14.81 -18.03 3.50
N SER A 113 13.62 -17.96 2.87
CA SER A 113 12.47 -18.75 3.30
C SER A 113 12.70 -20.25 3.06
N PRO A 114 12.29 -21.14 3.98
CA PRO A 114 12.30 -22.58 3.73
C PRO A 114 11.23 -23.00 2.72
N LEU A 115 10.28 -22.12 2.42
CA LEU A 115 9.16 -22.36 1.51
C LEU A 115 9.52 -21.84 0.11
N SER A 116 9.30 -22.67 -0.90
CA SER A 116 9.50 -22.31 -2.31
C SER A 116 8.25 -21.71 -2.98
N GLU A 117 7.08 -21.89 -2.36
CA GLU A 117 5.77 -21.50 -2.88
C GLU A 117 4.78 -21.41 -1.72
N LEU A 118 3.82 -20.48 -1.81
CA LEU A 118 2.65 -20.44 -0.93
C LEU A 118 1.39 -20.80 -1.73
N LYS A 119 0.43 -21.43 -1.05
CA LYS A 119 -0.89 -21.72 -1.60
C LYS A 119 -1.98 -21.20 -0.69
N VAL A 120 -3.04 -20.68 -1.31
CA VAL A 120 -4.28 -20.29 -0.64
C VAL A 120 -5.41 -21.10 -1.27
N ASP A 121 -6.16 -21.84 -0.46
CA ASP A 121 -7.24 -22.74 -0.89
C ASP A 121 -6.79 -23.74 -1.98
N GLY A 122 -5.55 -24.23 -1.83
CA GLY A 122 -4.91 -25.15 -2.78
C GLY A 122 -4.43 -24.51 -4.09
N GLN A 123 -4.65 -23.22 -4.30
CA GLN A 123 -4.13 -22.48 -5.46
C GLN A 123 -2.79 -21.82 -5.13
N SER A 124 -1.79 -22.03 -5.97
CA SER A 124 -0.51 -21.31 -5.86
C SER A 124 -0.71 -19.81 -6.04
N ILE A 125 -0.14 -19.03 -5.11
CA ILE A 125 -0.06 -17.57 -5.23
C ILE A 125 1.32 -17.11 -5.72
N GLY A 126 2.21 -18.04 -6.09
CA GLY A 126 3.52 -17.79 -6.68
C GLY A 126 4.71 -18.08 -5.75
N ASN A 127 5.91 -17.95 -6.31
CA ASN A 127 7.19 -18.20 -5.64
C ASN A 127 7.70 -17.01 -4.83
N THR A 128 7.26 -15.80 -5.16
CA THR A 128 7.47 -14.59 -4.34
C THR A 128 6.10 -14.11 -3.90
N ALA A 129 5.71 -14.46 -2.68
CA ALA A 129 4.41 -14.14 -2.14
C ALA A 129 4.50 -13.93 -0.63
N VAL A 130 3.45 -13.33 -0.07
CA VAL A 130 3.29 -13.21 1.38
C VAL A 130 1.84 -13.49 1.77
N VAL A 131 1.68 -14.16 2.90
CA VAL A 131 0.41 -14.41 3.57
C VAL A 131 0.46 -13.78 4.96
N LEU A 132 -0.60 -13.05 5.28
CA LEU A 132 -0.86 -12.42 6.57
C LEU A 132 -2.13 -13.03 7.16
N ILE A 133 -2.05 -13.57 8.37
CA ILE A 133 -3.16 -14.32 9.01
C ILE A 133 -3.41 -13.78 10.41
N SER A 134 -4.68 -13.52 10.74
CA SER A 134 -5.15 -13.38 12.11
C SER A 134 -5.88 -14.66 12.53
N SER A 135 -5.65 -15.11 13.77
CA SER A 135 -6.28 -16.30 14.36
C SER A 135 -7.73 -16.08 14.79
N GLY A 136 -8.39 -15.07 14.21
CA GLY A 136 -9.78 -14.76 14.47
C GLY A 136 -10.14 -14.45 15.92
N ILE A 137 -11.42 -14.66 16.23
CA ILE A 137 -12.00 -14.41 17.54
C ILE A 137 -11.77 -15.60 18.48
N ASN A 138 -11.60 -16.81 17.96
CA ASN A 138 -11.38 -18.00 18.77
C ASN A 138 -9.93 -18.13 19.26
N LEU A 139 -9.03 -17.25 18.80
CA LEU A 139 -7.59 -17.24 19.10
C LEU A 139 -6.83 -18.47 18.64
N LYS A 140 -7.33 -19.18 17.65
CA LYS A 140 -6.79 -20.46 17.22
C LYS A 140 -6.81 -20.47 15.71
N PHE A 141 -5.62 -20.59 15.13
CA PHE A 141 -5.53 -20.89 13.71
C PHE A 141 -6.22 -22.22 13.43
N ASP A 142 -7.08 -22.21 12.43
CA ASP A 142 -7.93 -23.33 12.07
C ASP A 142 -7.50 -23.94 10.74
N GLU A 143 -7.80 -25.23 10.58
CA GLU A 143 -7.48 -26.00 9.36
C GLU A 143 -6.00 -25.86 8.96
N SER A 144 -5.72 -25.53 7.69
CA SER A 144 -4.37 -25.40 7.15
C SER A 144 -3.58 -24.25 7.79
N ASN A 145 -4.26 -23.25 8.37
CA ASN A 145 -3.59 -22.12 9.01
C ASN A 145 -2.88 -22.52 10.33
N SER A 146 -3.17 -23.72 10.86
CA SER A 146 -2.58 -24.21 12.12
C SER A 146 -1.10 -24.59 12.02
N ASP A 147 -0.61 -24.91 10.81
CA ASP A 147 0.81 -25.17 10.53
C ASP A 147 1.38 -24.09 9.61
N LEU A 148 2.06 -23.10 10.20
CA LEU A 148 2.65 -22.01 9.42
C LEU A 148 3.87 -22.44 8.57
N THR A 149 4.28 -23.71 8.64
CA THR A 149 5.52 -24.22 8.03
C THR A 149 5.31 -25.02 6.75
N ASP A 150 4.07 -25.35 6.38
CA ASP A 150 3.77 -26.19 5.21
C ASP A 150 3.50 -25.38 3.93
N GLY A 151 3.24 -24.08 4.06
CA GLY A 151 2.98 -23.16 2.96
C GLY A 151 1.56 -23.30 2.37
N GLU A 152 0.62 -23.96 3.05
CA GLU A 152 -0.77 -24.10 2.62
C GLU A 152 -1.71 -23.39 3.60
N TYR A 153 -2.53 -22.48 3.08
CA TYR A 153 -3.43 -21.67 3.90
C TYR A 153 -4.87 -21.74 3.39
N THR A 154 -5.81 -21.60 4.31
CA THR A 154 -7.24 -21.58 4.01
C THR A 154 -7.79 -20.18 4.25
N GLN A 155 -8.46 -19.60 3.25
CA GLN A 155 -9.15 -18.31 3.37
C GLN A 155 -10.61 -18.49 3.79
N GLU A 156 -11.27 -19.53 3.30
CA GLU A 156 -12.66 -19.87 3.63
C GLU A 156 -12.73 -21.27 4.24
N GLY A 157 -12.87 -21.36 5.56
CA GLY A 157 -12.96 -22.64 6.24
C GLY A 157 -14.28 -23.38 6.03
N THR A 158 -14.22 -24.67 6.33
CA THR A 158 -15.35 -25.61 6.22
C THR A 158 -16.07 -25.84 7.54
N THR A 159 -15.50 -25.38 8.65
CA THR A 159 -16.02 -25.60 10.00
C THR A 159 -16.76 -24.37 10.54
N ASP A 160 -17.74 -24.60 11.43
CA ASP A 160 -18.47 -23.52 12.12
C ASP A 160 -17.58 -22.72 13.08
N GLU A 161 -16.39 -23.23 13.40
CA GLU A 161 -15.40 -22.59 14.28
C GLU A 161 -14.43 -21.68 13.53
N PHE A 162 -14.32 -21.81 12.20
CA PHE A 162 -13.38 -21.05 11.40
C PHE A 162 -13.71 -19.56 11.44
N ASP A 163 -12.79 -18.79 12.02
CA ASP A 163 -12.88 -17.34 12.07
C ASP A 163 -11.56 -16.63 11.77
N ASP A 164 -10.59 -17.38 11.23
CA ASP A 164 -9.34 -16.83 10.72
C ASP A 164 -9.61 -15.79 9.64
N ILE A 165 -8.82 -14.72 9.67
CA ILE A 165 -8.84 -13.67 8.65
C ILE A 165 -7.51 -13.74 7.93
N LEU A 166 -7.56 -13.93 6.61
CA LEU A 166 -6.38 -14.06 5.77
C LEU A 166 -6.38 -12.95 4.71
N ILE A 167 -5.22 -12.32 4.53
CA ILE A 167 -4.89 -11.43 3.43
C ILE A 167 -3.57 -11.91 2.83
N TYR A 168 -3.44 -11.88 1.51
CA TYR A 168 -2.20 -12.25 0.83
C TYR A 168 -1.81 -11.25 -0.25
N LEU A 169 -0.54 -11.29 -0.65
CA LEU A 169 -0.03 -10.67 -1.86
C LEU A 169 0.57 -11.77 -2.72
N SER A 170 -0.01 -11.96 -3.90
CA SER A 170 0.48 -12.91 -4.89
C SER A 170 1.68 -12.37 -5.66
N ALA A 171 2.46 -13.26 -6.28
CA ALA A 171 3.55 -12.88 -7.18
C ALA A 171 3.06 -11.99 -8.34
N ASN A 172 1.84 -12.22 -8.83
CA ASN A 172 1.24 -11.40 -9.88
C ASN A 172 0.93 -9.97 -9.39
N GLU A 173 0.41 -9.80 -8.18
CA GLU A 173 0.18 -8.47 -7.60
C GLU A 173 1.50 -7.74 -7.35
N LEU A 174 2.51 -8.44 -6.82
CA LEU A 174 3.84 -7.86 -6.59
C LEU A 174 4.51 -7.44 -7.91
N ALA A 175 4.44 -8.28 -8.94
CA ALA A 175 4.90 -7.94 -10.28
C ALA A 175 4.14 -6.73 -10.86
N SER A 176 2.82 -6.69 -10.69
CA SER A 176 2.01 -5.55 -11.13
C SER A 176 2.35 -4.27 -10.37
N ALA A 177 2.71 -4.37 -9.08
CA ALA A 177 3.05 -3.22 -8.24
C ALA A 177 4.37 -2.54 -8.64
N ILE A 178 5.25 -3.25 -9.36
CA ILE A 178 6.54 -2.73 -9.88
C ILE A 178 6.56 -2.58 -11.40
N ALA A 179 5.47 -2.89 -12.09
CA ALA A 179 5.42 -2.84 -13.56
C ALA A 179 5.78 -1.44 -14.10
N TRP A 180 5.29 -0.39 -13.43
CA TRP A 180 5.61 1.01 -13.76
C TRP A 180 7.11 1.33 -13.59
N ARG A 181 7.77 0.77 -12.57
CA ARG A 181 9.21 0.98 -12.34
C ARG A 181 10.05 0.37 -13.45
N ARG A 182 9.65 -0.81 -13.94
CA ARG A 182 10.33 -1.47 -15.07
C ARG A 182 10.20 -0.64 -16.35
N GLU A 183 9.04 -0.06 -16.59
CA GLU A 183 8.81 0.85 -17.73
C GLU A 183 9.76 2.05 -17.65
N ILE A 184 9.85 2.71 -16.49
CA ILE A 184 10.82 3.81 -16.29
C ILE A 184 12.26 3.35 -16.46
N GLU A 185 12.65 2.21 -15.89
CA GLU A 185 14.03 1.72 -15.99
C GLU A 185 14.41 1.43 -17.45
N GLU A 186 13.47 0.92 -18.25
CA GLU A 186 13.65 0.75 -19.70
C GLU A 186 13.79 2.10 -20.41
N GLU A 187 12.98 3.10 -20.07
CA GLU A 187 13.07 4.45 -20.63
C GLU A 187 14.37 5.16 -20.24
N VAL A 188 14.76 5.11 -18.97
CA VAL A 188 16.03 5.65 -18.46
C VAL A 188 17.22 4.98 -19.14
N ALA A 189 17.16 3.67 -19.40
CA ALA A 189 18.20 2.98 -20.14
C ALA A 189 18.32 3.46 -21.60
N VAL A 190 17.19 3.76 -22.26
CA VAL A 190 17.16 4.37 -23.60
C VAL A 190 17.75 5.78 -23.56
N LEU A 191 17.38 6.59 -22.57
CA LEU A 191 17.90 7.95 -22.39
C LEU A 191 19.41 7.95 -22.12
N ASN A 192 19.89 7.08 -21.24
CA ASN A 192 21.33 6.94 -20.97
C ASN A 192 22.10 6.50 -22.22
N ARG A 193 21.51 5.63 -23.05
CA ARG A 193 22.12 5.24 -24.32
C ARG A 193 22.16 6.40 -25.31
N ALA A 194 21.10 7.20 -25.40
CA ALA A 194 21.07 8.39 -26.24
C ALA A 194 22.10 9.43 -25.77
N ALA A 195 22.17 9.68 -24.46
CA ALA A 195 23.16 10.56 -23.83
C ALA A 195 24.59 10.12 -24.16
N GLN A 196 24.88 8.82 -24.08
CA GLN A 196 26.19 8.28 -24.44
C GLN A 196 26.51 8.52 -25.93
N ILE A 197 25.54 8.35 -26.84
CA ILE A 197 25.74 8.62 -28.27
C ILE A 197 26.02 10.11 -28.51
N LEU A 198 25.32 11.00 -27.80
CA LEU A 198 25.54 12.44 -27.90
C LEU A 198 26.94 12.82 -27.40
N ALA A 199 27.36 12.29 -26.25
CA ALA A 199 28.69 12.52 -25.68
C ALA A 199 29.82 11.92 -26.54
N GLU A 200 29.59 10.78 -27.20
CA GLU A 200 30.55 10.21 -28.16
C GLU A 200 30.70 11.06 -29.43
N ASN A 201 29.74 11.93 -29.73
CA ASN A 201 29.72 12.82 -30.88
C ASN A 201 30.05 14.30 -30.53
N ASP A 202 30.40 14.59 -29.27
CA ASP A 202 30.93 15.87 -28.78
C ASP A 202 32.38 15.62 -28.34
N ASP A 203 33.26 15.47 -29.33
CA ASP A 203 34.62 14.97 -29.12
C ASP A 203 35.61 16.07 -28.67
N ASP A 204 35.25 17.33 -28.84
CA ASP A 204 36.02 18.50 -28.42
C ASP A 204 35.55 19.12 -27.09
N GLY A 205 34.38 18.70 -26.59
CA GLY A 205 33.85 19.03 -25.27
C GLY A 205 33.35 20.47 -25.16
N ASP A 206 32.99 21.10 -26.27
CA ASP A 206 32.43 22.45 -26.28
C ASP A 206 30.91 22.48 -26.04
N GLY A 207 30.29 21.30 -25.91
CA GLY A 207 28.87 21.13 -25.64
C GLY A 207 28.03 21.08 -26.92
N PHE A 208 28.65 21.11 -28.09
CA PHE A 208 27.99 20.92 -29.37
C PHE A 208 28.23 19.51 -29.87
N VAL A 209 27.12 18.84 -30.20
CA VAL A 209 27.16 17.63 -31.01
C VAL A 209 27.30 18.07 -32.46
N ASP A 210 28.45 18.62 -32.82
CA ASP A 210 28.78 18.98 -34.19
C ASP A 210 30.01 18.21 -34.67
N GLU A 211 29.89 17.60 -35.85
CA GLU A 211 31.06 17.02 -36.52
C GLU A 211 31.97 18.18 -36.93
N ASP A 212 32.97 18.46 -36.12
CA ASP A 212 34.02 19.40 -36.40
C ASP A 212 34.93 18.82 -37.52
N SER A 213 35.71 19.68 -38.18
CA SER A 213 36.49 19.27 -39.36
C SER A 213 37.59 18.23 -39.10
N THR A 214 37.79 17.81 -37.85
CA THR A 214 38.76 16.80 -37.44
C THR A 214 38.19 15.39 -37.26
N ASP A 215 36.88 15.21 -37.44
CA ASP A 215 36.19 13.93 -37.24
C ASP A 215 36.18 12.95 -38.40
N ALA A 216 36.09 11.66 -38.04
CA ALA A 216 35.97 10.56 -39.00
C ALA A 216 34.52 10.42 -39.50
N SER A 217 34.24 11.03 -40.66
CA SER A 217 33.00 10.95 -41.46
C SER A 217 31.97 9.89 -41.03
N GLY A 218 30.94 10.30 -40.28
CA GLY A 218 29.93 9.40 -39.71
C GLY A 218 28.62 10.08 -39.31
N ASN A 219 27.79 10.43 -40.30
CA ASN A 219 26.45 11.09 -40.18
C ASN A 219 26.43 12.64 -40.19
N SER A 220 27.34 13.25 -40.92
CA SER A 220 27.19 14.64 -41.42
C SER A 220 26.01 14.77 -42.42
N ASP A 221 24.77 14.90 -41.94
CA ASP A 221 23.67 15.40 -42.77
C ASP A 221 23.64 16.93 -42.89
N SER A 222 24.41 17.64 -42.04
CA SER A 222 24.48 19.12 -41.98
C SER A 222 23.13 19.81 -41.79
N MET A 223 22.08 19.05 -41.46
CA MET A 223 20.69 19.50 -41.42
C MET A 223 20.20 19.65 -39.98
N THR A 224 20.79 18.91 -39.04
CA THR A 224 20.34 18.90 -37.66
C THR A 224 21.24 19.82 -36.83
N ASN A 225 20.77 21.04 -36.56
CA ASN A 225 21.44 21.93 -35.60
C ASN A 225 21.11 21.46 -34.19
N TRP A 226 22.05 20.77 -33.55
CA TRP A 226 21.86 20.15 -32.24
C TRP A 226 21.73 21.14 -31.08
N ASN A 227 22.03 22.43 -31.31
CA ASN A 227 21.68 23.54 -30.39
C ASN A 227 20.18 23.70 -30.12
N LEU A 228 19.34 22.98 -30.87
CA LEU A 228 17.88 23.07 -30.83
C LEU A 228 17.22 21.76 -30.38
N VAL A 229 17.97 20.81 -29.82
CA VAL A 229 17.37 19.62 -29.18
C VAL A 229 16.68 20.05 -27.87
N THR A 230 15.51 20.65 -28.03
CA THR A 230 14.60 20.98 -26.95
C THR A 230 13.37 20.09 -27.09
N GLY A 231 13.15 19.25 -26.07
CA GLY A 231 12.02 18.33 -26.00
C GLY A 231 12.14 17.07 -26.88
N VAL A 232 11.28 16.11 -26.59
CA VAL A 232 11.31 14.73 -27.11
C VAL A 232 11.29 14.66 -28.64
N GLN A 233 10.57 15.57 -29.29
CA GLN A 233 10.40 15.56 -30.74
C GLN A 233 11.72 15.75 -31.49
N SER A 234 12.68 16.46 -30.90
CA SER A 234 14.00 16.65 -31.50
C SER A 234 14.83 15.36 -31.51
N LEU A 235 14.70 14.52 -30.47
CA LEU A 235 15.31 13.19 -30.41
C LEU A 235 14.67 12.20 -31.40
N VAL A 236 13.35 12.30 -31.62
CA VAL A 236 12.66 11.53 -32.67
C VAL A 236 13.15 11.94 -34.06
N ASN A 237 13.24 13.24 -34.31
CA ASN A 237 13.67 13.76 -35.61
C ASN A 237 15.12 13.39 -35.92
N ALA A 238 15.97 13.29 -34.90
CA ALA A 238 17.33 12.81 -35.00
C ALA A 238 17.46 11.28 -35.19
N GLY A 239 16.34 10.53 -35.12
CA GLY A 239 16.35 9.08 -35.24
C GLY A 239 16.97 8.34 -34.05
N LEU A 240 17.23 9.04 -32.94
CA LEU A 240 17.76 8.46 -31.70
C LEU A 240 16.70 7.64 -30.97
N ILE A 241 15.44 8.05 -31.09
CA ILE A 241 14.30 7.30 -30.57
C ILE A 241 13.22 7.12 -31.65
N SER A 242 12.58 5.95 -31.65
CA SER A 242 11.54 5.62 -32.61
C SER A 242 10.12 5.94 -32.12
N ASN A 243 9.92 6.18 -30.82
CA ASN A 243 8.62 6.48 -30.24
C ASN A 243 8.72 7.61 -29.18
N PRO A 244 8.17 8.81 -29.42
CA PRO A 244 8.19 9.91 -28.45
C PRO A 244 7.36 9.64 -27.20
N ASP A 245 6.37 8.76 -27.28
CA ASP A 245 5.48 8.48 -26.15
C ASP A 245 6.21 7.82 -24.96
N HIS A 246 7.47 7.41 -25.13
CA HIS A 246 8.33 6.75 -24.13
C HIS A 246 9.37 7.70 -23.51
N ILE A 247 9.30 9.01 -23.78
CA ILE A 247 10.14 10.01 -23.10
C ILE A 247 9.25 10.98 -22.34
N VAL A 248 8.30 10.43 -21.62
CA VAL A 248 7.58 11.15 -20.59
C VAL A 248 7.75 10.37 -19.30
N ASP A 249 8.03 11.06 -18.22
CA ASP A 249 8.14 10.44 -16.92
C ASP A 249 6.79 9.83 -16.46
N PRO A 250 6.73 9.16 -15.31
CA PRO A 250 5.48 8.54 -14.79
C PRO A 250 4.31 9.50 -14.61
N TRP A 251 4.56 10.80 -14.63
CA TRP A 251 3.57 11.86 -14.47
C TRP A 251 3.20 12.52 -15.81
N GLY A 252 3.72 12.03 -16.93
CA GLY A 252 3.47 12.53 -18.26
C GLY A 252 4.24 13.81 -18.59
N ILE A 253 5.40 14.04 -17.95
CA ILE A 253 6.26 15.20 -18.18
C ILE A 253 7.44 14.81 -19.06
N GLU A 254 7.70 15.60 -20.10
CA GLU A 254 8.81 15.37 -21.03
C GLU A 254 10.18 15.52 -20.34
N TYR A 255 11.13 14.62 -20.63
CA TYR A 255 12.52 14.78 -20.20
C TYR A 255 13.22 15.88 -21.04
N ASN A 256 14.04 16.68 -20.37
CA ASN A 256 14.91 17.70 -20.96
C ASN A 256 16.36 17.19 -21.02
N TRP A 257 17.11 17.61 -22.06
CA TRP A 257 18.54 17.34 -22.18
C TRP A 257 19.35 18.49 -21.56
N ASP A 258 20.23 18.18 -20.61
CA ASP A 258 21.29 19.09 -20.18
C ASP A 258 22.57 18.82 -20.99
N SER A 259 22.90 19.76 -21.87
CA SER A 259 24.11 19.70 -22.68
C SER A 259 25.39 19.83 -21.86
N PHE A 260 25.36 20.46 -20.69
CA PHE A 260 26.55 20.66 -19.86
C PHE A 260 26.86 19.45 -18.99
N GLY A 261 25.83 18.81 -18.43
CA GLY A 261 25.95 17.57 -17.65
C GLY A 261 25.97 16.30 -18.51
N HIS A 262 25.60 16.41 -19.78
CA HIS A 262 25.34 15.28 -20.67
C HIS A 262 24.33 14.27 -20.10
N GLU A 263 23.28 14.79 -19.47
CA GLU A 263 22.25 13.99 -18.81
C GLU A 263 20.85 14.45 -19.19
N PHE A 264 19.90 13.51 -19.17
CA PHE A 264 18.48 13.84 -19.29
C PHE A 264 17.87 14.01 -17.92
N TYR A 265 16.98 14.97 -17.72
CA TYR A 265 16.27 15.16 -16.45
C TYR A 265 14.79 15.42 -16.68
N SER A 266 13.94 15.07 -15.71
CA SER A 266 12.53 15.49 -15.68
C SER A 266 12.27 16.37 -14.47
N ALA A 267 11.46 17.42 -14.65
CA ALA A 267 11.05 18.38 -13.61
C ALA A 267 9.99 17.84 -12.64
N GLY A 268 9.70 16.53 -12.68
CA GLY A 268 8.77 15.87 -11.78
C GLY A 268 7.30 16.36 -11.87
N PRO A 269 6.44 15.89 -10.96
CA PRO A 269 5.01 16.24 -10.96
C PRO A 269 4.74 17.74 -10.74
N ASN A 270 5.65 18.50 -10.12
CA ASN A 270 5.47 19.93 -9.89
C ASN A 270 5.82 20.80 -11.14
N LYS A 271 6.45 20.22 -12.17
CA LYS A 271 6.88 20.85 -13.43
C LYS A 271 7.84 22.03 -13.25
N THR A 272 8.57 22.07 -12.16
CA THR A 272 9.52 23.11 -11.80
C THR A 272 10.89 22.47 -11.75
N ASP A 273 11.77 22.87 -12.66
CA ASP A 273 13.16 22.42 -12.68
C ASP A 273 13.90 22.95 -11.43
N GLU A 274 14.33 22.03 -10.57
CA GLU A 274 15.07 22.30 -9.35
C GLU A 274 16.54 21.82 -9.46
N GLY A 275 17.00 21.47 -10.66
CA GLY A 275 18.37 21.04 -10.93
C GLY A 275 18.73 19.74 -10.22
N CYS A 276 17.89 18.71 -10.37
CA CYS A 276 17.98 17.42 -9.65
C CYS A 276 17.67 17.54 -8.15
N GLY A 277 16.96 18.60 -7.77
CA GLY A 277 16.40 18.81 -6.43
C GLY A 277 14.94 18.37 -6.35
N GLY A 278 14.40 18.27 -5.13
CA GLY A 278 12.96 18.09 -4.93
C GLY A 278 12.39 16.79 -5.51
N ASP A 279 11.47 16.92 -6.45
CA ASP A 279 10.77 15.85 -7.18
C ASP A 279 11.30 15.60 -8.60
N ASP A 280 12.41 16.24 -8.97
CA ASP A 280 13.08 15.98 -10.25
C ASP A 280 13.57 14.53 -10.35
N ILE A 281 13.47 13.94 -11.56
CA ILE A 281 14.11 12.66 -11.87
C ILE A 281 15.39 12.95 -12.65
N CYS A 282 16.53 12.60 -12.05
CA CYS A 282 17.82 12.58 -12.73
C CYS A 282 18.37 11.14 -12.72
N PRO A 283 18.85 10.62 -13.86
CA PRO A 283 19.41 9.29 -14.01
C PRO A 283 20.73 9.09 -13.26
#